data_AF-A0A9E0E3H9-F1
#
_entry.id   AF-A0A9E0E3H9-F1
#
_cell.length_a   1.000
_cell.length_b   1.000
_cell.length_c   1.000
_cell.angle_alpha   90.00
_cell.angle_beta   90.00
_cell.angle_gamma   90.00
#
_symmetry.space_group_name_H-M   'P 1'
#
loop_
_entity.id
_entity.type
_entity.pdbx_description
1 polymer ?
#
loop_
_entity_poly.entity_id
_entity_poly.type
_entity_poly.pdbx_seq_one_letter_code
_entity_poly.pdbx_strand_id
1 'polypeptide(L)'
;MLTTHPFDDDKLREECGIFGVSGAATAAAMVALGLHALQHRGQEAAGITSWDGHDFHTMRAMGHVAGNFDNDEAIRSLPGEVACGHVRYSTTGETSLRNVQPLYAELSSGGFAVAHNGNISNAMKVRRELIRRGSIFQSTSDTEVIIHLVATSSYRTLLDRFIDALKQVEGAYSLICMTTEGMIACRDPLGIRPLVMGKLGDAVIFASETVAFDVVGADYIRQVEPGELIVVPHGANSEQIRSHRPFGEVHPRPCIFEHVYFSRPDSIVDGSSVYSVRKSIGAQLALENPVDVDYVIPVPDSGVPAAIGYAQQSGIPFELGIIRSHYIGRTFIQPGDQVRHLGVKLKHNANRALIDGKRIVLIDDSIVRGTTSLKIVQMMREAGAKEVHMRIASPPTRHSCFYGVDTPERTKLLAHKLDIGGMRDFIHADSLCFLSIDGLYKALGEAKRADIRPQYCDACFTGDYPTSLTDQDEAEVRDQLELLSERVV
;
A
#
# COMPACT_ATOMS: atom_id res chain seq x y z
N MET A 1 6.01 7.36 -27.17
CA MET A 1 4.82 7.14 -26.32
C MET A 1 5.00 7.94 -25.06
N LEU A 2 4.20 9.00 -24.90
CA LEU A 2 4.24 9.91 -23.75
C LEU A 2 3.41 9.30 -22.62
N THR A 3 4.04 8.99 -21.49
CA THR A 3 3.33 8.60 -20.27
C THR A 3 2.58 9.81 -19.72
N THR A 4 1.29 9.64 -19.45
CA THR A 4 0.36 10.69 -19.04
C THR A 4 0.27 10.89 -17.53
N HIS A 5 1.33 10.60 -16.77
CA HIS A 5 1.35 10.95 -15.34
C HIS A 5 1.97 12.35 -15.16
N PRO A 6 1.18 13.41 -14.92
CA PRO A 6 1.69 14.76 -14.67
C PRO A 6 2.43 14.91 -13.32
N PHE A 7 2.60 13.82 -12.56
CA PHE A 7 3.32 13.80 -11.29
C PHE A 7 4.28 12.61 -11.27
N ASP A 8 5.54 12.88 -11.65
CA ASP A 8 6.68 12.02 -11.35
C ASP A 8 6.96 12.15 -9.85
N ASP A 9 6.12 11.51 -9.03
CA ASP A 9 6.12 11.62 -7.57
C ASP A 9 7.21 10.74 -6.98
N ASP A 10 8.04 11.32 -6.12
CA ASP A 10 9.21 10.69 -5.50
C ASP A 10 8.86 9.83 -4.27
N LYS A 11 7.59 9.46 -4.14
CA LYS A 11 7.03 8.73 -3.00
C LYS A 11 6.51 7.39 -3.47
N LEU A 12 6.73 6.37 -2.64
CA LEU A 12 6.10 5.08 -2.84
C LEU A 12 4.59 5.23 -2.67
N ARG A 13 3.82 4.37 -3.32
CA ARG A 13 2.37 4.32 -3.18
C ARG A 13 1.95 2.90 -2.88
N GLU A 14 1.00 2.75 -1.99
CA GLU A 14 0.43 1.42 -1.77
C GLU A 14 -0.51 1.10 -2.92
N GLU A 15 -0.61 -0.18 -3.24
CA GLU A 15 -1.41 -0.67 -4.35
C GLU A 15 -2.89 -0.47 -4.13
N CYS A 16 -3.42 -0.96 -3.01
CA CYS A 16 -4.86 -1.11 -2.92
C CYS A 16 -5.39 -1.00 -1.49
N GLY A 17 -6.67 -0.66 -1.38
CA GLY A 17 -7.44 -0.82 -0.15
C GLY A 17 -8.67 -1.65 -0.45
N ILE A 18 -8.98 -2.62 0.40
CA ILE A 18 -10.18 -3.46 0.27
C ILE A 18 -11.10 -3.28 1.47
N PHE A 19 -12.40 -3.36 1.21
CA PHE A 19 -13.44 -3.29 2.22
C PHE A 19 -14.57 -4.27 1.84
N GLY A 20 -15.14 -4.95 2.82
CA GLY A 20 -16.28 -5.84 2.59
C GLY A 20 -17.16 -5.93 3.81
N VAL A 21 -18.45 -6.13 3.57
CA VAL A 21 -19.47 -6.32 4.60
C VAL A 21 -20.41 -7.46 4.21
N SER A 22 -20.81 -8.26 5.19
CA SER A 22 -21.86 -9.27 5.08
C SER A 22 -22.91 -9.04 6.15
N GLY A 23 -24.20 -9.03 5.76
CA GLY A 23 -25.33 -8.87 6.67
C GLY A 23 -25.74 -7.42 6.95
N ALA A 24 -25.54 -6.50 5.99
CA ALA A 24 -25.93 -5.10 6.13
C ALA A 24 -26.93 -4.68 5.04
N ALA A 25 -28.12 -4.19 5.42
CA ALA A 25 -29.18 -3.79 4.48
C ALA A 25 -28.73 -2.78 3.40
N THR A 26 -27.73 -1.95 3.70
CA THR A 26 -27.13 -0.98 2.77
C THR A 26 -25.66 -1.31 2.51
N ALA A 27 -25.36 -2.57 2.17
CA ALA A 27 -23.99 -3.07 2.04
C ALA A 27 -23.12 -2.24 1.09
N ALA A 28 -23.61 -1.96 -0.12
CA ALA A 28 -22.86 -1.19 -1.12
C ALA A 28 -22.53 0.25 -0.66
N ALA A 29 -23.47 0.93 0.01
CA ALA A 29 -23.24 2.27 0.55
C ALA A 29 -22.17 2.25 1.66
N MET A 30 -22.20 1.22 2.52
CA MET A 30 -21.18 1.04 3.56
C MET A 30 -19.81 0.77 2.95
N VAL A 31 -19.73 -0.08 1.92
CA VAL A 31 -18.49 -0.31 1.18
C VAL A 31 -17.97 1.00 0.57
N ALA A 32 -18.83 1.81 -0.05
CA ALA A 32 -18.41 3.10 -0.61
C ALA A 32 -17.82 4.04 0.46
N LEU A 33 -18.45 4.15 1.64
CA LEU A 33 -17.93 4.95 2.75
C LEU A 33 -16.61 4.39 3.30
N GLY A 34 -16.50 3.08 3.49
CA GLY A 34 -15.28 2.42 3.93
C GLY A 34 -14.12 2.61 2.94
N LEU A 35 -14.38 2.46 1.64
CA LEU A 35 -13.40 2.73 0.58
C LEU A 35 -12.98 4.19 0.50
N HIS A 36 -13.90 5.13 0.76
CA HIS A 36 -13.56 6.54 0.86
C HIS A 36 -12.57 6.80 2.00
N ALA A 37 -12.72 6.12 3.15
CA ALA A 37 -11.75 6.20 4.25
C ALA A 37 -10.36 5.64 3.87
N LEU A 38 -10.34 4.66 2.96
CA LEU A 38 -9.13 4.00 2.44
C LEU A 38 -8.60 4.63 1.14
N GLN A 39 -9.15 5.76 0.68
CA GLN A 39 -8.82 6.39 -0.60
C GLN A 39 -7.33 6.76 -0.74
N HIS A 40 -6.59 6.89 0.35
CA HIS A 40 -5.14 7.11 0.33
C HIS A 40 -4.36 5.89 -0.19
N ARG A 41 -4.90 4.67 -0.06
CA ARG A 41 -4.29 3.43 -0.58
C ARG A 41 -4.45 3.23 -2.08
N GLY A 42 -5.33 4.00 -2.73
CA GLY A 42 -5.56 3.84 -4.16
C GLY A 42 -6.45 4.93 -4.69
N GLN A 43 -6.04 5.58 -5.77
CA GLN A 43 -6.72 6.77 -6.29
C GLN A 43 -7.08 6.67 -7.78
N GLU A 44 -6.60 5.64 -8.46
CA GLU A 44 -6.72 5.53 -9.92
C GLU A 44 -8.05 4.96 -10.36
N ALA A 45 -8.62 4.07 -9.55
CA ALA A 45 -9.92 3.47 -9.80
C ALA A 45 -10.57 2.99 -8.49
N ALA A 46 -11.88 2.77 -8.56
CA ALA A 46 -12.65 2.15 -7.50
C ALA A 46 -13.72 1.22 -8.09
N GLY A 47 -14.07 0.18 -7.36
CA GLY A 47 -15.15 -0.72 -7.75
C GLY A 47 -15.83 -1.35 -6.55
N ILE A 48 -17.08 -1.73 -6.75
CA ILE A 48 -17.92 -2.41 -5.77
C ILE A 48 -18.67 -3.53 -6.48
N THR A 49 -18.71 -4.69 -5.84
CA THR A 49 -19.57 -5.80 -6.21
C THR A 49 -20.51 -6.10 -5.04
N SER A 50 -21.80 -6.18 -5.30
CA SER A 50 -22.82 -6.58 -4.33
C SER A 50 -23.54 -7.86 -4.75
N TRP A 51 -24.21 -8.52 -3.81
CA TRP A 51 -25.00 -9.72 -4.06
C TRP A 51 -26.37 -9.60 -3.38
N ASP A 52 -27.44 -9.75 -4.18
CA ASP A 52 -28.83 -9.52 -3.76
C ASP A 52 -29.57 -10.78 -3.28
N GLY A 53 -28.86 -11.91 -3.18
CA GLY A 53 -29.44 -13.22 -2.88
C GLY A 53 -29.58 -14.12 -4.11
N HIS A 54 -29.48 -13.55 -5.31
CA HIS A 54 -29.57 -14.27 -6.57
C HIS A 54 -28.41 -13.87 -7.51
N ASP A 55 -28.31 -12.59 -7.85
CA ASP A 55 -27.37 -12.06 -8.84
C ASP A 55 -26.25 -11.23 -8.20
N PHE A 56 -25.09 -11.23 -8.88
CA PHE A 56 -23.98 -10.33 -8.57
C PHE A 56 -24.10 -9.06 -9.41
N HIS A 57 -23.99 -7.91 -8.74
CA HIS A 57 -24.03 -6.60 -9.38
C HIS A 57 -22.68 -5.94 -9.21
N THR A 58 -22.05 -5.52 -10.30
CA THR A 58 -20.69 -4.95 -10.27
C THR A 58 -20.64 -3.62 -10.97
N MET A 59 -20.18 -2.60 -10.26
CA MET A 59 -19.88 -1.28 -10.80
C MET A 59 -18.40 -0.98 -10.58
N ARG A 60 -17.70 -0.66 -11.67
CA ARG A 60 -16.27 -0.35 -11.69
C ARG A 60 -16.06 0.95 -12.43
N ALA A 61 -15.23 1.82 -11.88
CA ALA A 61 -14.97 3.12 -12.47
C ALA A 61 -13.56 3.61 -12.22
N MET A 62 -13.08 4.45 -13.13
CA MET A 62 -11.81 5.16 -12.98
C MET A 62 -12.00 6.37 -12.06
N GLY A 63 -10.96 6.72 -11.31
CA GLY A 63 -10.95 7.86 -10.39
C GLY A 63 -11.32 7.52 -8.96
N HIS A 64 -11.73 8.55 -8.21
CA HIS A 64 -12.01 8.47 -6.78
C HIS A 64 -13.40 7.89 -6.48
N VAL A 65 -13.55 7.33 -5.29
CA VAL A 65 -14.82 6.79 -4.78
C VAL A 65 -15.89 7.87 -4.75
N ALA A 66 -15.57 9.04 -4.19
CA ALA A 66 -16.49 10.18 -4.08
C ALA A 66 -16.90 10.81 -5.42
N GLY A 67 -16.30 10.42 -6.55
CA GLY A 67 -16.75 10.87 -7.87
C GLY A 67 -17.58 9.83 -8.63
N ASN A 68 -17.68 8.61 -8.11
CA ASN A 68 -18.29 7.47 -8.80
C ASN A 68 -19.43 6.83 -7.99
N PHE A 69 -19.40 6.94 -6.66
CA PHE A 69 -20.37 6.32 -5.74
C PHE A 69 -21.00 7.33 -4.78
N ASP A 70 -21.04 8.61 -5.18
CA ASP A 70 -21.59 9.73 -4.39
C ASP A 70 -23.07 10.00 -4.64
N ASN A 71 -23.68 9.27 -5.57
CA ASN A 71 -25.05 9.44 -5.99
C ASN A 71 -25.87 8.16 -5.76
N ASP A 72 -27.17 8.38 -5.57
CA ASP A 72 -28.12 7.34 -5.21
C ASP A 72 -28.38 6.35 -6.35
N GLU A 73 -28.25 6.76 -7.61
CA GLU A 73 -28.37 5.87 -8.78
C GLU A 73 -27.28 4.80 -8.78
N ALA A 74 -26.02 5.19 -8.57
CA ALA A 74 -24.89 4.27 -8.45
C ALA A 74 -25.12 3.24 -7.34
N ILE A 75 -25.53 3.68 -6.15
CA ILE A 75 -25.79 2.78 -5.02
C ILE A 75 -26.98 1.85 -5.28
N ARG A 76 -28.08 2.34 -5.87
CA ARG A 76 -29.25 1.51 -6.20
C ARG A 76 -28.95 0.44 -7.24
N SER A 77 -27.96 0.64 -8.11
CA SER A 77 -27.48 -0.38 -9.05
C SER A 77 -26.68 -1.51 -8.40
N LEU A 78 -26.42 -1.41 -7.08
CA LEU A 78 -25.68 -2.38 -6.28
C LEU A 78 -26.55 -2.88 -5.11
N PRO A 79 -27.68 -3.56 -5.38
CA PRO A 79 -28.56 -4.05 -4.33
C PRO A 79 -27.92 -5.22 -3.55
N GLY A 80 -28.44 -5.46 -2.34
CA GLY A 80 -28.12 -6.63 -1.53
C GLY A 80 -27.52 -6.35 -0.17
N GLU A 81 -27.39 -7.41 0.62
CA GLU A 81 -26.92 -7.35 2.01
C GLU A 81 -25.45 -7.71 2.18
N VAL A 82 -24.79 -8.08 1.08
CA VAL A 82 -23.38 -8.44 1.03
C VAL A 82 -22.71 -7.66 -0.09
N ALA A 83 -21.59 -7.04 0.21
CA ALA A 83 -20.81 -6.32 -0.79
C ALA A 83 -19.32 -6.31 -0.43
N CYS A 84 -18.47 -6.28 -1.45
CA CYS A 84 -17.05 -6.01 -1.32
C CYS A 84 -16.64 -4.95 -2.34
N GLY A 85 -15.54 -4.28 -2.06
CA GLY A 85 -15.05 -3.25 -2.93
C GLY A 85 -13.56 -3.00 -2.74
N HIS A 86 -13.05 -2.18 -3.63
CA HIS A 86 -11.62 -2.01 -3.82
C HIS A 86 -11.31 -0.60 -4.33
N VAL A 87 -10.27 0.02 -3.79
CA VAL A 87 -9.61 1.21 -4.37
C VAL A 87 -8.24 0.80 -4.90
N ARG A 88 -7.90 1.28 -6.11
CA ARG A 88 -6.72 0.84 -6.87
C ARG A 88 -5.68 1.94 -7.07
N TYR A 89 -4.44 1.54 -6.99
CA TYR A 89 -3.23 2.17 -7.51
C TYR A 89 -2.51 1.10 -8.36
N SER A 90 -2.16 1.42 -9.60
CA SER A 90 -1.58 0.42 -10.52
C SER A 90 -0.10 0.21 -10.23
N THR A 91 0.29 -0.99 -9.81
CA THR A 91 1.70 -1.47 -9.83
C THR A 91 1.94 -2.49 -10.92
N THR A 92 0.98 -3.41 -11.09
CA THR A 92 0.94 -4.41 -12.13
C THR A 92 -0.28 -4.21 -13.01
N GLY A 93 -0.05 -4.41 -14.31
CA GLY A 93 -1.05 -4.15 -15.34
C GLY A 93 -1.32 -2.67 -15.58
N GLU A 94 -1.85 -2.38 -16.77
CA GLU A 94 -2.14 -1.00 -17.18
C GLU A 94 -3.28 -0.38 -16.35
N THR A 95 -3.32 0.95 -16.30
CA THR A 95 -4.45 1.72 -15.79
C THR A 95 -5.62 1.60 -16.77
N SER A 96 -6.35 0.51 -16.68
CA SER A 96 -7.46 0.16 -17.57
C SER A 96 -8.64 -0.40 -16.79
N LEU A 97 -9.86 -0.16 -17.29
CA LEU A 97 -11.10 -0.62 -16.65
C LEU A 97 -11.12 -2.13 -16.42
N ARG A 98 -10.50 -2.93 -17.31
CA ARG A 98 -10.39 -4.39 -17.19
C ARG A 98 -9.63 -4.86 -15.94
N ASN A 99 -8.78 -4.00 -15.38
CA ASN A 99 -7.97 -4.27 -14.19
C ASN A 99 -8.58 -3.68 -12.91
N VAL A 100 -9.74 -3.00 -13.02
CA VAL A 100 -10.44 -2.47 -11.85
C VAL A 100 -11.13 -3.63 -11.14
N GLN A 101 -10.89 -3.71 -9.85
CA GLN A 101 -11.43 -4.72 -8.94
C GLN A 101 -12.70 -4.18 -8.22
N PRO A 102 -13.55 -5.04 -7.64
CA PRO A 102 -13.47 -6.51 -7.62
C PRO A 102 -13.54 -7.12 -9.03
N LEU A 103 -12.76 -8.19 -9.26
CA LEU A 103 -12.89 -9.00 -10.47
C LEU A 103 -13.98 -10.03 -10.25
N TYR A 104 -14.86 -10.20 -11.24
CA TYR A 104 -15.96 -11.15 -11.21
C TYR A 104 -15.83 -12.17 -12.34
N ALA A 105 -16.14 -13.43 -12.05
CA ALA A 105 -16.33 -14.47 -13.05
C ALA A 105 -17.44 -15.45 -12.64
N GLU A 106 -18.10 -16.02 -13.64
CA GLU A 106 -19.01 -17.15 -13.46
C GLU A 106 -18.20 -18.46 -13.46
N LEU A 107 -18.17 -19.17 -12.34
CA LEU A 107 -17.51 -20.46 -12.22
C LEU A 107 -18.53 -21.60 -12.31
N SER A 108 -18.05 -22.84 -12.45
CA SER A 108 -18.94 -24.02 -12.37
C SER A 108 -19.62 -24.16 -11.00
N SER A 109 -19.08 -23.52 -9.96
CA SER A 109 -19.64 -23.40 -8.62
C SER A 109 -20.55 -22.18 -8.42
N GLY A 110 -20.79 -21.37 -9.48
CA GLY A 110 -21.52 -20.11 -9.42
C GLY A 110 -20.60 -18.88 -9.45
N GLY A 111 -21.19 -17.70 -9.28
CA GLY A 111 -20.48 -16.42 -9.27
C GLY A 111 -19.39 -16.32 -8.20
N PHE A 112 -18.24 -15.78 -8.60
CA PHE A 112 -17.08 -15.54 -7.75
C PHE A 112 -16.53 -14.13 -8.00
N ALA A 113 -16.57 -13.29 -6.97
CA ALA A 113 -15.95 -11.97 -6.98
C ALA A 113 -14.76 -11.92 -6.02
N VAL A 114 -13.68 -11.22 -6.39
CA VAL A 114 -12.50 -11.06 -5.54
C VAL A 114 -11.96 -9.63 -5.58
N ALA A 115 -11.69 -9.09 -4.39
CA ALA A 115 -10.92 -7.89 -4.16
C ALA A 115 -9.60 -8.25 -3.45
N HIS A 116 -8.50 -7.72 -3.93
CA HIS A 116 -7.14 -8.09 -3.56
C HIS A 116 -6.30 -6.85 -3.27
N ASN A 117 -5.68 -6.81 -2.09
CA ASN A 117 -4.56 -5.93 -1.79
C ASN A 117 -3.28 -6.77 -1.63
N GLY A 118 -2.30 -6.54 -2.48
CA GLY A 118 -1.04 -7.29 -2.51
C GLY A 118 -0.59 -7.54 -3.94
N ASN A 119 0.49 -8.31 -4.07
CA ASN A 119 1.03 -8.69 -5.37
C ASN A 119 1.46 -10.16 -5.35
N ILE A 120 1.04 -10.91 -6.36
CA ILE A 120 1.40 -12.32 -6.55
C ILE A 120 2.70 -12.40 -7.35
N SER A 121 3.80 -12.80 -6.70
CA SER A 121 5.17 -12.78 -7.24
C SER A 121 5.47 -13.86 -8.28
N ASN A 122 4.55 -14.79 -8.50
CA ASN A 122 4.61 -15.84 -9.53
C ASN A 122 3.43 -15.79 -10.53
N ALA A 123 2.69 -14.67 -10.57
CA ALA A 123 1.48 -14.54 -11.39
C ALA A 123 1.75 -14.75 -12.88
N MET A 124 2.87 -14.28 -13.41
CA MET A 124 3.19 -14.40 -14.83
C MET A 124 3.55 -15.84 -15.22
N LYS A 125 4.25 -16.57 -14.35
CA LYS A 125 4.44 -18.02 -14.51
C LYS A 125 3.12 -18.77 -14.49
N VAL A 126 2.30 -18.57 -13.46
CA VAL A 126 1.00 -19.23 -13.30
C VAL A 126 0.08 -18.92 -14.49
N ARG A 127 0.02 -17.66 -14.92
CA ARG A 127 -0.73 -17.25 -16.11
C ARG A 127 -0.28 -17.98 -17.37
N ARG A 128 1.02 -18.08 -17.64
CA ARG A 128 1.55 -18.82 -18.80
C ARG A 128 1.16 -20.30 -18.75
N GLU A 129 1.21 -20.92 -17.58
CA GLU A 129 0.78 -22.31 -17.39
C GLU A 129 -0.71 -22.51 -17.65
N LEU A 130 -1.56 -21.62 -17.13
CA LEU A 130 -3.00 -21.66 -17.34
C LEU A 130 -3.38 -21.42 -18.81
N ILE A 131 -2.74 -20.46 -19.49
CA ILE A 131 -2.94 -20.20 -20.93
C ILE A 131 -2.54 -21.42 -21.76
N ARG A 132 -1.41 -22.09 -21.45
CA ARG A 132 -1.02 -23.34 -22.13
C ARG A 132 -2.05 -24.45 -21.98
N ARG A 133 -2.84 -24.44 -20.90
CA ARG A 133 -3.95 -25.37 -20.66
C ARG A 133 -5.28 -24.91 -21.28
N GLY A 134 -5.30 -23.77 -21.96
CA GLY A 134 -6.48 -23.23 -22.65
C GLY A 134 -7.27 -22.17 -21.89
N SER A 135 -6.76 -21.65 -20.75
CA SER A 135 -7.42 -20.54 -20.03
C SER A 135 -7.28 -19.23 -20.80
N ILE A 136 -8.34 -18.41 -20.79
CA ILE A 136 -8.36 -17.10 -21.44
C ILE A 136 -8.45 -16.02 -20.35
N PHE A 137 -7.49 -15.09 -20.36
CA PHE A 137 -7.43 -13.97 -19.43
C PHE A 137 -7.96 -12.70 -20.11
N GLN A 138 -8.81 -11.95 -19.42
CA GLN A 138 -9.37 -10.67 -19.88
C GLN A 138 -8.58 -9.47 -19.35
N SER A 139 -7.99 -9.62 -18.17
CA SER A 139 -7.23 -8.57 -17.49
C SER A 139 -5.72 -8.82 -17.59
N THR A 140 -4.95 -7.84 -17.11
CA THR A 140 -3.53 -7.99 -16.82
C THR A 140 -3.22 -7.94 -15.33
N SER A 141 -4.27 -7.96 -14.48
CA SER A 141 -4.11 -8.07 -13.04
C SER A 141 -3.66 -9.47 -12.66
N ASP A 142 -2.72 -9.53 -11.74
CA ASP A 142 -2.30 -10.75 -11.05
C ASP A 142 -3.49 -11.47 -10.38
N THR A 143 -4.47 -10.72 -9.88
CA THR A 143 -5.66 -11.22 -9.18
C THR A 143 -6.47 -12.22 -10.01
N GLU A 144 -6.49 -12.06 -11.34
CA GLU A 144 -7.24 -12.98 -12.23
C GLU A 144 -6.65 -14.41 -12.20
N VAL A 145 -5.37 -14.58 -11.85
CA VAL A 145 -4.79 -15.93 -11.72
C VAL A 145 -5.48 -16.72 -10.62
N ILE A 146 -5.89 -16.07 -9.53
CA ILE A 146 -6.62 -16.72 -8.42
C ILE A 146 -7.94 -17.27 -8.95
N ILE A 147 -8.69 -16.49 -9.73
CA ILE A 147 -9.98 -16.91 -10.30
C ILE A 147 -9.80 -18.17 -11.16
N HIS A 148 -8.81 -18.18 -12.05
CA HIS A 148 -8.55 -19.34 -12.90
C HIS A 148 -8.07 -20.57 -12.13
N LEU A 149 -7.25 -20.39 -11.09
CA LEU A 149 -6.82 -21.49 -10.23
C LEU A 149 -8.02 -22.12 -9.49
N VAL A 150 -8.93 -21.30 -8.95
CA VAL A 150 -10.17 -21.77 -8.32
C VAL A 150 -11.05 -22.51 -9.34
N ALA A 151 -11.21 -21.93 -10.53
CA ALA A 151 -12.05 -22.48 -11.60
C ALA A 151 -11.56 -23.86 -12.09
N THR A 152 -10.24 -24.04 -12.16
CA THR A 152 -9.59 -25.24 -12.71
C THR A 152 -9.26 -26.31 -11.67
N SER A 153 -9.40 -25.99 -10.38
CA SER A 153 -9.19 -26.94 -9.29
C SER A 153 -10.18 -28.11 -9.37
N SER A 154 -9.72 -29.32 -9.00
CA SER A 154 -10.52 -30.55 -9.03
C SER A 154 -11.17 -30.90 -7.69
N TYR A 155 -10.90 -30.12 -6.63
CA TYR A 155 -11.49 -30.32 -5.31
C TYR A 155 -13.01 -30.18 -5.32
N ARG A 156 -13.69 -30.79 -4.35
CA ARG A 156 -15.16 -30.84 -4.34
C ARG A 156 -15.79 -29.53 -3.87
N THR A 157 -15.32 -28.97 -2.76
CA THR A 157 -15.93 -27.77 -2.16
C THR A 157 -15.26 -26.51 -2.69
N LEU A 158 -15.99 -25.39 -2.72
CA LEU A 158 -15.43 -24.10 -3.12
C LEU A 158 -14.27 -23.65 -2.22
N LEU A 159 -14.42 -23.87 -0.91
CA LEU A 159 -13.37 -23.57 0.05
C LEU A 159 -12.09 -24.37 -0.22
N ASP A 160 -12.19 -25.69 -0.48
CA ASP A 160 -11.02 -26.50 -0.80
C ASP A 160 -10.36 -26.08 -2.12
N ARG A 161 -11.15 -25.73 -3.14
CA ARG A 161 -10.65 -25.16 -4.41
C ARG A 161 -9.90 -23.86 -4.19
N PHE A 162 -10.42 -23.00 -3.31
CA PHE A 162 -9.79 -21.73 -2.96
C PHE A 162 -8.48 -21.95 -2.20
N ILE A 163 -8.45 -22.86 -1.23
CA ILE A 163 -7.23 -23.24 -0.51
C ILE A 163 -6.18 -23.82 -1.47
N ASP A 164 -6.60 -24.67 -2.41
CA ASP A 164 -5.74 -25.24 -3.46
C ASP A 164 -5.14 -24.16 -4.37
N ALA A 165 -5.93 -23.17 -4.77
CA ALA A 165 -5.45 -22.01 -5.51
C ALA A 165 -4.40 -21.22 -4.72
N LEU A 166 -4.69 -20.92 -3.44
CA LEU A 166 -3.79 -20.14 -2.59
C LEU A 166 -2.47 -20.85 -2.25
N LYS A 167 -2.42 -22.19 -2.34
CA LYS A 167 -1.18 -22.96 -2.19
C LYS A 167 -0.26 -22.90 -3.42
N GLN A 168 -0.77 -22.44 -4.55
CA GLN A 168 -0.01 -22.34 -5.81
C GLN A 168 0.55 -20.93 -6.06
N VAL A 169 0.07 -19.93 -5.34
CA VAL A 169 0.51 -18.54 -5.48
C VAL A 169 1.62 -18.21 -4.48
N GLU A 170 2.57 -17.41 -4.93
CA GLU A 170 3.64 -16.82 -4.11
C GLU A 170 3.40 -15.31 -3.99
N GLY A 171 3.89 -14.69 -2.93
CA GLY A 171 3.82 -13.25 -2.75
C GLY A 171 3.03 -12.84 -1.53
N ALA A 172 2.34 -11.70 -1.64
CA ALA A 172 1.57 -11.10 -0.56
C ALA A 172 0.13 -10.89 -1.01
N TYR A 173 -0.83 -11.16 -0.13
CA TYR A 173 -2.23 -10.94 -0.43
C TYR A 173 -3.07 -10.76 0.84
N SER A 174 -3.96 -9.80 0.81
CA SER A 174 -5.19 -9.74 1.60
C SER A 174 -6.35 -9.78 0.63
N LEU A 175 -7.29 -10.69 0.84
CA LEU A 175 -8.38 -10.98 -0.08
C LEU A 175 -9.72 -10.85 0.63
N ILE A 176 -10.70 -10.28 -0.08
CA ILE A 176 -12.11 -10.43 0.22
C ILE A 176 -12.78 -11.02 -1.02
N CYS A 177 -13.29 -12.24 -0.87
CA CYS A 177 -14.00 -12.97 -1.91
C CYS A 177 -15.49 -13.05 -1.57
N MET A 178 -16.36 -12.90 -2.58
CA MET A 178 -17.79 -13.13 -2.47
C MET A 178 -18.21 -14.28 -3.37
N THR A 179 -19.08 -15.14 -2.84
CA THR A 179 -19.59 -16.33 -3.50
C THR A 179 -21.07 -16.49 -3.20
N THR A 180 -21.75 -17.41 -3.90
CA THR A 180 -23.14 -17.77 -3.61
C THR A 180 -23.31 -18.44 -2.24
N GLU A 181 -22.23 -18.89 -1.60
CA GLU A 181 -22.24 -19.52 -0.27
C GLU A 181 -21.98 -18.51 0.87
N GLY A 182 -21.28 -17.41 0.59
CA GLY A 182 -20.93 -16.40 1.59
C GLY A 182 -19.77 -15.49 1.19
N MET A 183 -19.22 -14.82 2.18
CA MET A 183 -17.98 -14.03 2.06
C MET A 183 -16.80 -14.80 2.67
N ILE A 184 -15.64 -14.70 2.03
CA ILE A 184 -14.37 -15.24 2.54
C ILE A 184 -13.37 -14.09 2.64
N ALA A 185 -12.81 -13.86 3.83
CA ALA A 185 -11.70 -12.94 4.04
C ALA A 185 -10.43 -13.76 4.33
N CYS A 186 -9.31 -13.43 3.68
CA CYS A 186 -8.09 -14.21 3.79
C CYS A 186 -6.84 -13.33 3.78
N ARG A 187 -5.83 -13.76 4.54
CA ARG A 187 -4.50 -13.15 4.54
C ARG A 187 -3.44 -14.18 4.16
N ASP A 188 -2.41 -13.75 3.46
CA ASP A 188 -1.28 -14.60 3.08
C ASP A 188 -0.57 -15.22 4.30
N PRO A 189 0.13 -16.36 4.14
CA PRO A 189 0.72 -17.06 5.27
C PRO A 189 1.76 -16.23 6.05
N LEU A 190 2.38 -15.25 5.41
CA LEU A 190 3.36 -14.37 6.06
C LEU A 190 2.71 -13.13 6.67
N GLY A 191 1.43 -12.88 6.38
CA GLY A 191 0.69 -11.73 6.85
C GLY A 191 1.24 -10.41 6.33
N ILE A 192 1.78 -10.36 5.10
CA ILE A 192 2.52 -9.18 4.62
C ILE A 192 1.61 -7.96 4.50
N ARG A 193 0.42 -8.11 3.90
CA ARG A 193 -0.58 -7.03 3.76
C ARG A 193 -1.56 -7.03 4.94
N PRO A 194 -2.05 -5.87 5.41
CA PRO A 194 -2.96 -5.81 6.54
C PRO A 194 -4.40 -6.18 6.15
N LEU A 195 -5.08 -6.84 7.07
CA LEU A 195 -6.51 -7.13 7.01
C LEU A 195 -7.08 -7.20 8.44
N VAL A 196 -8.11 -6.42 8.71
CA VAL A 196 -8.78 -6.36 10.02
C VAL A 196 -10.25 -6.74 9.89
N MET A 197 -10.79 -7.27 10.99
CA MET A 197 -12.18 -7.69 11.13
C MET A 197 -12.89 -6.80 12.17
N GLY A 198 -14.10 -6.38 11.83
CA GLY A 198 -14.98 -5.59 12.67
C GLY A 198 -16.43 -6.06 12.58
N LYS A 199 -17.31 -5.39 13.31
CA LYS A 199 -18.76 -5.62 13.25
C LYS A 199 -19.56 -4.32 13.35
N LEU A 200 -20.74 -4.30 12.75
CA LEU A 200 -21.76 -3.27 12.98
C LEU A 200 -23.09 -3.96 13.25
N GLY A 201 -23.52 -3.97 14.51
CA GLY A 201 -24.62 -4.85 14.92
C GLY A 201 -24.24 -6.31 14.66
N ASP A 202 -25.05 -7.00 13.86
CA ASP A 202 -24.80 -8.38 13.43
C ASP A 202 -23.98 -8.47 12.12
N ALA A 203 -23.78 -7.35 11.42
CA ALA A 203 -23.01 -7.33 10.18
C ALA A 203 -21.52 -7.54 10.46
N VAL A 204 -20.88 -8.39 9.65
CA VAL A 204 -19.44 -8.67 9.73
C VAL A 204 -18.71 -7.85 8.67
N ILE A 205 -17.64 -7.16 9.07
CA ILE A 205 -16.93 -6.22 8.21
C ILE A 205 -15.44 -6.59 8.17
N PHE A 206 -14.82 -6.45 7.00
CA PHE A 206 -13.39 -6.57 6.79
C PHE A 206 -12.85 -5.34 6.08
N ALA A 207 -11.64 -4.90 6.45
CA ALA A 207 -10.98 -3.76 5.82
C ALA A 207 -9.46 -3.89 5.86
N SER A 208 -8.76 -3.20 4.96
CA SER A 208 -7.29 -3.10 5.03
C SER A 208 -6.80 -2.34 6.26
N GLU A 209 -7.57 -1.37 6.78
CA GLU A 209 -7.21 -0.58 7.97
C GLU A 209 -8.41 -0.33 8.88
N THR A 210 -8.14 -0.15 10.17
CA THR A 210 -9.16 0.12 11.20
C THR A 210 -9.88 1.45 11.00
N VAL A 211 -9.25 2.45 10.38
CA VAL A 211 -9.89 3.76 10.13
C VAL A 211 -11.14 3.67 9.25
N ALA A 212 -11.26 2.61 8.44
CA ALA A 212 -12.48 2.35 7.69
C ALA A 212 -13.66 2.00 8.59
N PHE A 213 -13.41 1.41 9.77
CA PHE A 213 -14.44 1.10 10.76
C PHE A 213 -14.95 2.36 11.45
N ASP A 214 -14.07 3.30 11.79
CA ASP A 214 -14.44 4.57 12.42
C ASP A 214 -15.43 5.36 11.55
N VAL A 215 -15.21 5.37 10.23
CA VAL A 215 -16.07 6.10 9.27
C VAL A 215 -17.45 5.47 9.12
N VAL A 216 -17.56 4.14 9.20
CA VAL A 216 -18.86 3.44 9.11
C VAL A 216 -19.51 3.18 10.47
N GLY A 217 -18.86 3.56 11.57
CA GLY A 217 -19.32 3.35 12.94
C GLY A 217 -19.23 1.90 13.42
N ALA A 218 -18.33 1.09 12.85
CA ALA A 218 -18.15 -0.31 13.21
C ALA A 218 -17.17 -0.49 14.38
N ASP A 219 -17.40 -1.51 15.19
CA ASP A 219 -16.50 -1.93 16.26
C ASP A 219 -15.35 -2.77 15.69
N TYR A 220 -14.11 -2.45 16.06
CA TYR A 220 -12.97 -3.32 15.82
C TYR A 220 -13.06 -4.59 16.67
N ILE A 221 -12.90 -5.76 16.05
CA ILE A 221 -12.85 -7.05 16.75
C ILE A 221 -11.40 -7.49 16.92
N ARG A 222 -10.72 -7.72 15.80
CA ARG A 222 -9.34 -8.23 15.76
C ARG A 222 -8.75 -8.12 14.36
N GLN A 223 -7.46 -8.36 14.27
CA GLN A 223 -6.78 -8.59 13.01
C GLN A 223 -7.05 -10.00 12.47
N VAL A 224 -7.07 -10.15 11.15
CA VAL A 224 -7.03 -11.46 10.49
C VAL A 224 -5.61 -11.99 10.58
N GLU A 225 -5.46 -13.20 11.13
CA GLU A 225 -4.15 -13.80 11.39
C GLU A 225 -3.44 -14.17 10.08
N PRO A 226 -2.09 -14.19 10.06
CA PRO A 226 -1.32 -14.71 8.93
C PRO A 226 -1.76 -16.13 8.55
N GLY A 227 -2.10 -16.34 7.28
CA GLY A 227 -2.59 -17.61 6.74
C GLY A 227 -4.02 -18.00 7.17
N GLU A 228 -4.76 -17.09 7.80
CA GLU A 228 -6.14 -17.34 8.20
C GLU A 228 -7.12 -17.09 7.04
N LEU A 229 -8.12 -17.98 6.93
CA LEU A 229 -9.30 -17.78 6.12
C LEU A 229 -10.52 -17.73 7.03
N ILE A 230 -11.25 -16.62 6.99
CA ILE A 230 -12.50 -16.43 7.71
C ILE A 230 -13.65 -16.57 6.72
N VAL A 231 -14.54 -17.53 6.96
CA VAL A 231 -15.73 -17.78 6.15
C VAL A 231 -16.95 -17.27 6.90
N VAL A 232 -17.71 -16.38 6.25
CA VAL A 232 -18.96 -15.80 6.75
C VAL A 232 -20.08 -16.25 5.81
N PRO A 233 -20.81 -17.33 6.14
CA PRO A 233 -21.97 -17.76 5.36
C PRO A 233 -23.05 -16.65 5.27
N HIS A 234 -23.88 -16.70 4.25
CA HIS A 234 -25.02 -15.77 4.13
C HIS A 234 -26.00 -15.94 5.30
N GLY A 235 -26.44 -14.82 5.88
CA GLY A 235 -27.31 -14.82 7.07
C GLY A 235 -26.66 -15.40 8.33
N ALA A 236 -25.32 -15.55 8.35
CA ALA A 236 -24.62 -16.16 9.47
C ALA A 236 -24.74 -15.32 10.75
N ASN A 237 -24.98 -16.00 11.86
CA ASN A 237 -24.70 -15.43 13.18
C ASN A 237 -23.22 -15.65 13.55
N SER A 238 -22.80 -15.09 14.69
CA SER A 238 -21.41 -15.20 15.15
C SER A 238 -20.90 -16.64 15.34
N GLU A 239 -21.78 -17.61 15.63
CA GLU A 239 -21.41 -19.02 15.85
C GLU A 239 -21.14 -19.77 14.54
N GLN A 240 -21.67 -19.25 13.42
CA GLN A 240 -21.53 -19.86 12.09
C GLN A 240 -20.31 -19.33 11.32
N ILE A 241 -19.66 -18.27 11.83
CA ILE A 241 -18.39 -17.77 11.29
C ILE A 241 -17.29 -18.79 11.58
N ARG A 242 -16.56 -19.20 10.54
CA ARG A 242 -15.51 -20.23 10.65
C ARG A 242 -14.15 -19.66 10.32
N SER A 243 -13.13 -20.10 11.05
CA SER A 243 -11.73 -19.76 10.82
C SER A 243 -10.96 -21.01 10.43
N HIS A 244 -10.20 -20.94 9.34
CA HIS A 244 -9.39 -22.04 8.80
C HIS A 244 -7.93 -21.60 8.67
N ARG A 245 -6.99 -22.52 8.94
CA ARG A 245 -5.52 -22.29 8.84
C ARG A 245 -4.85 -23.41 8.04
N PRO A 246 -4.94 -23.39 6.69
CA PRO A 246 -4.57 -24.53 5.84
C PRO A 246 -3.08 -24.57 5.44
N PHE A 247 -2.27 -23.60 5.90
CA PHE A 247 -0.88 -23.41 5.47
C PHE A 247 0.18 -23.92 6.45
N GLY A 248 -0.25 -24.50 7.58
CA GLY A 248 0.66 -24.97 8.62
C GLY A 248 1.29 -23.84 9.44
N GLU A 249 2.37 -24.15 10.15
CA GLU A 249 3.11 -23.17 10.94
C GLU A 249 4.01 -22.32 10.03
N VAL A 250 3.85 -21.01 10.13
CA VAL A 250 4.55 -20.00 9.33
C VAL A 250 5.07 -18.91 10.25
N HIS A 251 6.17 -18.26 9.86
CA HIS A 251 6.76 -17.15 10.60
C HIS A 251 6.32 -15.84 9.97
N PRO A 252 5.41 -15.08 10.62
CA PRO A 252 4.89 -13.85 10.05
C PRO A 252 6.01 -12.83 9.77
N ARG A 253 5.89 -12.11 8.66
CA ARG A 253 6.75 -11.00 8.27
C ARG A 253 5.88 -9.85 7.71
N PRO A 254 5.03 -9.21 8.53
CA PRO A 254 4.19 -8.10 8.10
C PRO A 254 5.01 -6.96 7.49
N CYS A 255 4.42 -6.18 6.57
CA CYS A 255 5.12 -5.11 5.90
C CYS A 255 5.50 -3.98 6.87
N ILE A 256 6.80 -3.78 7.10
CA ILE A 256 7.27 -2.70 7.98
C ILE A 256 6.92 -1.30 7.46
N PHE A 257 6.70 -1.17 6.15
CA PHE A 257 6.41 0.12 5.49
C PHE A 257 5.00 0.64 5.77
N GLU A 258 4.09 -0.21 6.26
CA GLU A 258 2.79 0.21 6.77
C GLU A 258 2.94 1.20 7.93
N HIS A 259 3.87 0.92 8.84
CA HIS A 259 4.19 1.79 9.96
C HIS A 259 4.95 3.04 9.52
N VAL A 260 5.85 2.92 8.55
CA VAL A 260 6.68 4.04 8.07
C VAL A 260 5.83 5.09 7.33
N TYR A 261 4.96 4.66 6.42
CA TYR A 261 4.33 5.59 5.47
C TYR A 261 2.90 5.25 5.03
N PHE A 262 2.56 4.00 4.71
CA PHE A 262 1.32 3.71 3.96
C PHE A 262 0.03 3.83 4.76
N SER A 263 0.00 3.22 5.95
CA SER A 263 -1.20 3.28 6.79
C SER A 263 -1.48 4.72 7.22
N ARG A 264 -2.74 5.07 7.41
CA ARG A 264 -3.05 6.36 7.99
C ARG A 264 -2.64 6.40 9.47
N PRO A 265 -2.21 7.56 9.99
CA PRO A 265 -1.77 7.66 11.38
C PRO A 265 -2.83 7.29 12.42
N ASP A 266 -4.11 7.45 12.10
CA ASP A 266 -5.26 7.10 12.94
C ASP A 266 -5.60 5.59 12.92
N SER A 267 -4.91 4.78 12.13
CA SER A 267 -5.09 3.32 12.12
C SER A 267 -4.28 2.60 13.19
N ILE A 268 -4.77 1.41 13.54
CA ILE A 268 -4.09 0.44 14.40
C ILE A 268 -3.62 -0.73 13.52
N VAL A 269 -2.32 -0.98 13.51
CA VAL A 269 -1.68 -2.07 12.76
C VAL A 269 -0.88 -2.92 13.75
N ASP A 270 -1.11 -4.23 13.75
CA ASP A 270 -0.48 -5.19 14.67
C ASP A 270 -0.60 -4.76 16.15
N GLY A 271 -1.78 -4.23 16.53
CA GLY A 271 -2.08 -3.75 17.88
C GLY A 271 -1.45 -2.39 18.24
N SER A 272 -0.70 -1.78 17.33
CA SER A 272 0.00 -0.52 17.56
C SER A 272 -0.61 0.63 16.76
N SER A 273 -0.80 1.79 17.40
CA SER A 273 -1.17 3.02 16.71
C SER A 273 -0.06 3.46 15.77
N VAL A 274 -0.38 3.65 14.49
CA VAL A 274 0.58 4.09 13.47
C VAL A 274 1.17 5.45 13.82
N TYR A 275 0.36 6.39 14.33
CA TYR A 275 0.83 7.69 14.81
C TYR A 275 1.90 7.55 15.90
N SER A 276 1.63 6.73 16.92
CA SER A 276 2.56 6.51 18.03
C SER A 276 3.87 5.90 17.57
N VAL A 277 3.82 4.91 16.67
CA VAL A 277 5.02 4.29 16.08
C VAL A 277 5.84 5.32 15.30
N ARG A 278 5.22 6.12 14.43
CA ARG A 278 5.93 7.16 13.66
C ARG A 278 6.59 8.21 14.55
N LYS A 279 5.94 8.55 15.66
CA LYS A 279 6.51 9.44 16.66
C LYS A 279 7.73 8.80 17.34
N SER A 280 7.67 7.51 17.70
CA SER A 280 8.82 6.75 18.22
C SER A 280 9.97 6.65 17.22
N ILE A 281 9.66 6.48 15.92
CA ILE A 281 10.65 6.50 14.82
C ILE A 281 11.39 7.84 14.83
N GLY A 282 10.65 8.95 14.92
CA GLY A 282 11.21 10.30 15.03
C GLY A 282 12.12 10.50 16.25
N ALA A 283 11.69 10.00 17.41
CA ALA A 283 12.49 10.06 18.63
C ALA A 283 13.79 9.24 18.49
N GLN A 284 13.71 8.01 17.99
CA GLN A 284 14.89 7.17 17.75
C GLN A 284 15.85 7.82 16.73
N LEU A 285 15.32 8.47 15.70
CA LEU A 285 16.11 9.22 14.72
C LEU A 285 16.88 10.39 15.36
N ALA A 286 16.31 11.08 16.34
CA ALA A 286 16.99 12.14 17.10
C ALA A 286 18.11 11.60 18.00
N LEU A 287 17.92 10.42 18.58
CA LEU A 287 18.94 9.76 19.40
C LEU A 287 20.15 9.31 18.56
N GLU A 288 19.88 8.74 17.38
CA GLU A 288 20.95 8.23 16.50
C GLU A 288 21.65 9.34 15.73
N ASN A 289 20.91 10.36 15.31
CA ASN A 289 21.39 11.37 14.35
C ASN A 289 21.01 12.80 14.80
N PRO A 290 21.54 13.28 15.95
CA PRO A 290 21.29 14.63 16.43
C PRO A 290 21.89 15.69 15.49
N VAL A 291 21.39 16.92 15.60
CA VAL A 291 21.95 18.10 14.92
C VAL A 291 21.58 19.37 15.69
N ASP A 292 22.51 20.32 15.79
CA ASP A 292 22.27 21.62 16.43
C ASP A 292 21.70 22.61 15.41
N VAL A 293 20.38 22.84 15.48
CA VAL A 293 19.63 23.71 14.57
C VAL A 293 18.58 24.51 15.33
N ASP A 294 18.00 25.51 14.68
CA ASP A 294 17.00 26.38 15.30
C ASP A 294 15.60 25.74 15.29
N TYR A 295 15.24 25.01 14.22
CA TYR A 295 13.90 24.44 14.04
C TYR A 295 13.91 23.02 13.46
N VAL A 296 12.97 22.20 13.94
CA VAL A 296 12.54 20.94 13.31
C VAL A 296 11.32 21.23 12.44
N ILE A 297 11.41 20.90 11.16
CA ILE A 297 10.36 21.16 10.18
C ILE A 297 9.97 19.85 9.49
N PRO A 298 8.69 19.46 9.51
CA PRO A 298 8.23 18.29 8.76
C PRO A 298 8.15 18.58 7.27
N VAL A 299 8.38 17.57 6.45
CA VAL A 299 7.84 17.51 5.08
C VAL A 299 6.40 17.00 5.18
N PRO A 300 5.38 17.85 4.90
CA PRO A 300 3.99 17.48 5.10
C PRO A 300 3.44 16.61 3.95
N ASP A 301 2.49 15.71 4.20
CA ASP A 301 1.88 15.44 5.52
C ASP A 301 2.53 14.24 6.25
N SER A 302 3.22 13.36 5.53
CA SER A 302 3.74 12.08 6.04
C SER A 302 4.81 12.25 7.12
N GLY A 303 5.69 13.25 7.00
CA GLY A 303 6.79 13.49 7.93
C GLY A 303 6.35 14.09 9.28
N VAL A 304 5.09 14.52 9.44
CA VAL A 304 4.63 15.27 10.62
C VAL A 304 4.79 14.49 11.93
N PRO A 305 4.30 13.24 12.09
CA PRO A 305 4.43 12.53 13.36
C PRO A 305 5.89 12.26 13.74
N ALA A 306 6.74 11.92 12.77
CA ALA A 306 8.17 11.71 13.00
C ALA A 306 8.88 13.02 13.39
N ALA A 307 8.52 14.14 12.78
CA ALA A 307 9.06 15.44 13.17
C ALA A 307 8.68 15.85 14.59
N ILE A 308 7.44 15.57 15.00
CA ILE A 308 6.99 15.77 16.39
C ILE A 308 7.83 14.92 17.34
N GLY A 309 8.07 13.65 17.01
CA GLY A 309 8.92 12.75 17.79
C GLY A 309 10.37 13.25 17.91
N TYR A 310 10.96 13.66 16.78
CA TYR A 310 12.32 14.18 16.72
C TYR A 310 12.48 15.45 17.56
N ALA A 311 11.53 16.39 17.45
CA ALA A 311 11.52 17.64 18.21
C ALA A 311 11.41 17.39 19.72
N GLN A 312 10.49 16.52 20.14
CA GLN A 312 10.30 16.21 21.55
C GLN A 312 11.51 15.51 22.17
N GLN A 313 12.18 14.65 21.41
CA GLN A 313 13.37 13.93 21.88
C GLN A 313 14.63 14.81 21.87
N SER A 314 14.78 15.71 20.90
CA SER A 314 15.94 16.60 20.79
C SER A 314 15.81 17.88 21.63
N GLY A 315 14.59 18.28 21.99
CA GLY A 315 14.31 19.57 22.64
C GLY A 315 14.29 20.77 21.70
N ILE A 316 14.47 20.55 20.38
CA ILE A 316 14.46 21.61 19.37
C ILE A 316 13.00 21.95 19.02
N PRO A 317 12.62 23.24 18.90
CA PRO A 317 11.26 23.63 18.57
C PRO A 317 10.77 23.06 17.23
N PHE A 318 9.55 22.50 17.24
CA PHE A 318 8.84 22.07 16.05
C PHE A 318 8.12 23.27 15.42
N GLU A 319 8.28 23.47 14.11
CA GLU A 319 7.65 24.58 13.40
C GLU A 319 7.12 24.16 12.02
N LEU A 320 6.02 24.79 11.60
CA LEU A 320 5.45 24.59 10.27
C LEU A 320 6.13 25.49 9.23
N GLY A 321 7.38 25.14 8.92
CA GLY A 321 8.20 25.79 7.90
C GLY A 321 7.72 25.53 6.46
N ILE A 322 6.98 24.45 6.24
CA ILE A 322 6.41 24.07 4.94
C ILE A 322 4.90 23.91 5.10
N ILE A 323 4.14 24.58 4.24
CA ILE A 323 2.68 24.47 4.19
C ILE A 323 2.29 23.73 2.91
N ARG A 324 1.54 22.63 3.05
CA ARG A 324 0.95 21.90 1.92
C ARG A 324 -0.29 22.63 1.42
N SER A 325 -0.43 22.78 0.10
CA SER A 325 -1.68 23.27 -0.48
C SER A 325 -2.76 22.18 -0.48
N HIS A 326 -3.94 22.51 0.04
CA HIS A 326 -5.08 21.59 0.09
C HIS A 326 -5.90 21.55 -1.21
N TYR A 327 -5.64 22.46 -2.16
CA TYR A 327 -6.48 22.68 -3.35
C TYR A 327 -5.88 22.13 -4.65
N ILE A 328 -5.02 21.11 -4.53
CA ILE A 328 -4.30 20.54 -5.66
C ILE A 328 -5.15 19.44 -6.28
N GLY A 329 -5.96 19.81 -7.26
CA GLY A 329 -6.67 18.84 -8.10
C GLY A 329 -5.78 18.21 -9.17
N ARG A 330 -6.20 17.08 -9.75
CA ARG A 330 -5.53 16.40 -10.88
C ARG A 330 -5.46 17.24 -12.15
N THR A 331 -6.33 18.24 -12.26
CA THR A 331 -6.52 19.10 -13.41
C THR A 331 -6.14 20.54 -13.07
N PHE A 332 -4.88 20.78 -12.72
CA PHE A 332 -4.34 22.13 -12.84
C PHE A 332 -3.84 22.30 -14.27
N ILE A 333 -4.51 23.15 -15.05
CA ILE A 333 -4.11 23.48 -16.43
C ILE A 333 -2.69 24.05 -16.38
N GLN A 334 -1.69 23.29 -16.82
CA GLN A 334 -0.33 23.79 -16.96
C GLN A 334 -0.13 24.35 -18.39
N PRO A 335 0.13 25.66 -18.55
CA PRO A 335 0.42 26.23 -19.85
C PRO A 335 1.83 25.82 -20.32
N GLY A 336 1.91 24.91 -21.29
CA GLY A 336 3.13 24.61 -22.08
C GLY A 336 4.31 23.94 -21.34
N ASP A 337 5.21 23.34 -22.11
CA ASP A 337 6.35 22.54 -21.60
C ASP A 337 7.33 23.29 -20.70
N GLN A 338 7.32 24.64 -20.70
CA GLN A 338 8.19 25.46 -19.84
C GLN A 338 7.74 25.49 -18.36
N VAL A 339 6.51 25.10 -18.02
CA VAL A 339 5.94 25.23 -16.67
C VAL A 339 6.01 23.94 -15.84
N ARG A 340 6.49 22.83 -16.42
CA ARG A 340 6.59 21.50 -15.77
C ARG A 340 7.46 21.48 -14.49
N HIS A 341 8.39 22.42 -14.34
CA HIS A 341 9.27 22.52 -13.17
C HIS A 341 8.60 23.11 -11.91
N LEU A 342 7.38 23.65 -12.00
CA LEU A 342 6.67 24.29 -10.87
C LEU A 342 5.89 23.33 -9.96
N GLY A 343 5.90 22.02 -10.24
CA GLY A 343 5.07 21.03 -9.55
C GLY A 343 5.21 20.99 -8.02
N VAL A 344 6.40 21.23 -7.46
CA VAL A 344 6.60 21.28 -5.99
C VAL A 344 6.13 22.61 -5.40
N LYS A 345 6.32 23.75 -6.09
CA LYS A 345 5.79 25.06 -5.65
C LYS A 345 4.26 25.11 -5.67
N LEU A 346 3.63 24.31 -6.52
CA LEU A 346 2.17 24.10 -6.49
C LEU A 346 1.72 23.25 -5.29
N LYS A 347 2.59 22.37 -4.79
CA LYS A 347 2.31 21.45 -3.67
C LYS A 347 2.64 22.01 -2.29
N HIS A 348 3.79 22.68 -2.18
CA HIS A 348 4.40 23.08 -0.93
C HIS A 348 4.87 24.52 -1.04
N ASN A 349 4.63 25.30 0.01
CA ASN A 349 5.11 26.66 0.15
C ASN A 349 5.94 26.78 1.43
N ALA A 350 7.13 27.37 1.31
CA ALA A 350 7.95 27.69 2.47
C ALA A 350 7.43 28.94 3.18
N ASN A 351 7.36 28.88 4.51
CA ASN A 351 7.04 30.03 5.34
C ASN A 351 8.28 30.92 5.54
N ARG A 352 8.61 31.74 4.53
CA ARG A 352 9.85 32.53 4.48
C ARG A 352 10.14 33.33 5.76
N ALA A 353 9.13 33.95 6.38
CA ALA A 353 9.30 34.76 7.58
C ALA A 353 9.83 33.95 8.78
N LEU A 354 9.53 32.65 8.83
CA LEU A 354 10.01 31.72 9.85
C LEU A 354 11.42 31.19 9.54
N ILE A 355 11.76 31.06 8.25
CA ILE A 355 12.94 30.32 7.76
C ILE A 355 14.17 31.20 7.53
N ASP A 356 13.97 32.48 7.22
CA ASP A 356 15.07 33.38 6.84
C ASP A 356 16.16 33.45 7.92
N GLY A 357 17.40 33.15 7.53
CA GLY A 357 18.59 33.13 8.39
C GLY A 357 18.71 31.94 9.34
N LYS A 358 17.76 30.99 9.34
CA LYS A 358 17.73 29.85 10.29
C LYS A 358 18.51 28.64 9.81
N ARG A 359 19.10 27.91 10.75
CA ARG A 359 19.55 26.52 10.55
C ARG A 359 18.36 25.62 10.82
N ILE A 360 18.04 24.70 9.92
CA ILE A 360 16.85 23.86 10.03
C ILE A 360 17.19 22.38 9.84
N VAL A 361 16.40 21.52 10.49
CA VAL A 361 16.34 20.10 10.17
C VAL A 361 14.98 19.76 9.55
N LEU A 362 15.02 19.26 8.33
CA LEU A 362 13.87 18.73 7.61
C LEU A 362 13.72 17.24 7.94
N ILE A 363 12.50 16.86 8.34
CA ILE A 363 12.15 15.47 8.62
C ILE A 363 11.21 14.97 7.54
N ASP A 364 11.60 13.89 6.85
CA ASP A 364 10.79 13.24 5.83
C ASP A 364 10.73 11.73 6.08
N ASP A 365 9.69 11.06 5.58
CA ASP A 365 9.47 9.63 5.83
C ASP A 365 10.48 8.74 5.08
N SER A 366 10.77 9.08 3.82
CA SER A 366 11.57 8.25 2.92
C SER A 366 12.13 9.06 1.75
N ILE A 367 13.23 8.57 1.15
CA ILE A 367 13.79 9.04 -0.12
C ILE A 367 13.82 7.87 -1.10
N VAL A 368 13.16 8.00 -2.25
CA VAL A 368 13.10 6.96 -3.29
C VAL A 368 14.05 7.28 -4.45
N ARG A 369 13.74 8.30 -5.25
CA ARG A 369 14.54 8.82 -6.37
C ARG A 369 15.25 10.14 -6.01
N GLY A 370 14.80 10.83 -4.96
CA GLY A 370 15.37 12.06 -4.39
C GLY A 370 15.04 13.36 -5.12
N THR A 371 14.23 13.30 -6.18
CA THR A 371 13.83 14.48 -6.96
C THR A 371 12.92 15.42 -6.16
N THR A 372 12.09 14.92 -5.24
CA THR A 372 11.28 15.76 -4.36
C THR A 372 12.13 16.34 -3.25
N SER A 373 13.00 15.53 -2.63
CA SER A 373 13.90 16.01 -1.57
C SER A 373 14.81 17.13 -2.07
N LEU A 374 15.38 17.00 -3.27
CA LEU A 374 16.15 18.05 -3.94
C LEU A 374 15.35 19.36 -4.05
N LYS A 375 14.12 19.30 -4.55
CA LYS A 375 13.25 20.47 -4.73
C LYS A 375 12.86 21.11 -3.40
N ILE A 376 12.62 20.30 -2.37
CA ILE A 376 12.31 20.80 -1.02
C ILE A 376 13.53 21.53 -0.43
N VAL A 377 14.72 20.93 -0.49
CA VAL A 377 15.95 21.57 0.01
C VAL A 377 16.20 22.90 -0.72
N GLN A 378 16.06 22.93 -2.04
CA GLN A 378 16.17 24.15 -2.84
C GLN A 378 15.15 25.21 -2.41
N MET A 379 13.88 24.84 -2.23
CA MET A 379 12.81 25.75 -1.77
C MET A 379 13.16 26.37 -0.40
N MET A 380 13.70 25.60 0.52
CA MET A 380 14.09 26.11 1.84
C MET A 380 15.30 27.04 1.78
N ARG A 381 16.28 26.76 0.91
CA ARG A 381 17.39 27.69 0.65
C ARG A 381 16.92 28.99 -0.01
N GLU A 382 16.01 28.91 -0.98
CA GLU A 382 15.37 30.09 -1.60
C GLU A 382 14.57 30.92 -0.58
N ALA A 383 14.02 30.28 0.45
CA ALA A 383 13.35 30.94 1.57
C ALA A 383 14.32 31.55 2.60
N GLY A 384 15.63 31.43 2.40
CA GLY A 384 16.66 32.07 3.24
C GLY A 384 17.26 31.18 4.33
N ALA A 385 17.00 29.87 4.32
CA ALA A 385 17.63 28.96 5.30
C ALA A 385 19.17 29.02 5.18
N LYS A 386 19.85 29.21 6.31
CA LYS A 386 21.32 29.24 6.40
C LYS A 386 21.92 27.86 6.19
N GLU A 387 21.35 26.86 6.86
CA GLU A 387 21.75 25.45 6.78
C GLU A 387 20.48 24.60 6.69
N VAL A 388 20.49 23.57 5.84
CA VAL A 388 19.39 22.63 5.63
C VAL A 388 19.91 21.21 5.84
N HIS A 389 19.57 20.64 7.00
CA HIS A 389 19.89 19.26 7.34
C HIS A 389 18.70 18.36 7.08
N MET A 390 18.93 17.19 6.49
CA MET A 390 17.89 16.22 6.19
C MET A 390 18.00 15.03 7.15
N ARG A 391 16.88 14.60 7.72
CA ARG A 391 16.77 13.36 8.50
C ARG A 391 15.59 12.55 7.98
N ILE A 392 15.86 11.29 7.65
CA ILE A 392 14.86 10.41 7.04
C ILE A 392 14.41 9.35 8.04
N ALA A 393 13.11 9.28 8.24
CA ALA A 393 12.43 8.42 9.22
C ALA A 393 12.29 6.96 8.76
N SER A 394 13.22 6.51 7.91
CA SER A 394 13.36 5.13 7.46
C SER A 394 14.84 4.84 7.16
N PRO A 395 15.23 3.56 7.08
CA PRO A 395 16.47 3.17 6.41
C PRO A 395 16.44 3.52 4.91
N PRO A 396 17.59 3.54 4.22
CA PRO A 396 17.64 3.80 2.79
C PRO A 396 16.92 2.71 1.97
N THR A 397 15.98 3.11 1.10
CA THR A 397 15.26 2.20 0.20
C THR A 397 16.16 1.78 -0.97
N ARG A 398 16.78 0.59 -0.85
CA ARG A 398 17.80 0.07 -1.79
C ARG A 398 17.27 -0.99 -2.76
N HIS A 399 16.08 -1.52 -2.49
CA HIS A 399 15.48 -2.62 -3.21
C HIS A 399 14.01 -2.32 -3.54
N SER A 400 13.54 -2.82 -4.67
CA SER A 400 12.14 -2.73 -5.08
C SER A 400 11.27 -3.65 -4.21
N CYS A 401 9.98 -3.36 -4.12
CA CYS A 401 8.99 -4.21 -3.47
C CYS A 401 8.25 -5.04 -4.51
N PHE A 402 7.86 -6.26 -4.15
CA PHE A 402 7.10 -7.18 -4.99
C PHE A 402 5.83 -7.69 -4.28
N TYR A 403 5.31 -6.90 -3.33
CA TYR A 403 4.33 -7.33 -2.34
C TYR A 403 3.17 -6.35 -2.11
N GLY A 404 2.79 -5.50 -3.06
CA GLY A 404 1.69 -4.55 -2.82
C GLY A 404 2.10 -3.07 -2.76
N VAL A 405 3.32 -2.73 -3.19
CA VAL A 405 3.86 -1.36 -3.09
C VAL A 405 4.51 -0.95 -4.41
N ASP A 406 4.07 0.18 -4.96
CA ASP A 406 4.64 0.78 -6.16
C ASP A 406 6.02 1.36 -5.89
N THR A 407 7.04 0.51 -6.06
CA THR A 407 8.43 0.94 -6.11
C THR A 407 8.91 0.97 -7.54
N PRO A 408 9.72 1.97 -7.94
CA PRO A 408 10.37 1.92 -9.23
C PRO A 408 11.38 0.77 -9.30
N GLU A 409 11.82 0.45 -10.51
CA GLU A 409 12.96 -0.46 -10.73
C GLU A 409 14.17 -0.06 -9.87
N ARG A 410 14.90 -1.07 -9.40
CA ARG A 410 16.05 -0.90 -8.50
C ARG A 410 17.08 0.11 -9.00
N THR A 411 17.34 0.14 -10.31
CA THR A 411 18.27 1.08 -10.98
C THR A 411 17.84 2.55 -10.86
N LYS A 412 16.55 2.82 -10.62
CA LYS A 412 16.00 4.16 -10.45
C LYS A 412 16.07 4.66 -8.99
N LEU A 413 16.27 3.76 -8.02
CA LEU A 413 16.39 4.10 -6.60
C LEU A 413 17.70 4.86 -6.33
N LEU A 414 17.61 5.98 -5.63
CA LEU A 414 18.77 6.83 -5.34
C LEU A 414 19.77 6.11 -4.42
N ALA A 415 19.27 5.46 -3.37
CA ALA A 415 20.10 4.71 -2.42
C ALA A 415 20.69 3.42 -3.00
N HIS A 416 20.20 2.95 -4.14
CA HIS A 416 20.86 1.88 -4.89
C HIS A 416 22.09 2.37 -5.65
N LYS A 417 22.01 3.59 -6.21
CA LYS A 417 23.06 4.19 -7.05
C LYS A 417 24.16 4.88 -6.25
N LEU A 418 23.79 5.52 -5.14
CA LEU A 418 24.66 6.41 -4.37
C LEU A 418 24.74 5.95 -2.92
N ASP A 419 25.90 6.19 -2.30
CA ASP A 419 26.04 6.14 -0.86
C ASP A 419 25.44 7.41 -0.20
N ILE A 420 25.42 7.46 1.13
CA ILE A 420 24.79 8.57 1.85
C ILE A 420 25.45 9.92 1.50
N GLY A 421 26.77 9.93 1.27
CA GLY A 421 27.50 11.13 0.84
C GLY A 421 27.07 11.62 -0.54
N GLY A 422 27.02 10.72 -1.53
CA GLY A 422 26.52 11.03 -2.86
C GLY A 422 25.05 11.46 -2.86
N MET A 423 24.22 10.84 -2.03
CA MET A 423 22.81 11.24 -1.86
C MET A 423 22.67 12.66 -1.28
N ARG A 424 23.47 12.99 -0.25
CA ARG A 424 23.53 14.34 0.34
C ARG A 424 23.87 15.38 -0.72
N ASP A 425 24.92 15.11 -1.50
CA ASP A 425 25.40 16.02 -2.53
C ASP A 425 24.38 16.20 -3.64
N PHE A 426 23.71 15.10 -4.03
CA PHE A 426 22.63 15.11 -5.02
C PHE A 426 21.45 16.01 -4.62
N ILE A 427 21.03 15.99 -3.35
CA ILE A 427 19.91 16.83 -2.86
C ILE A 427 20.35 18.22 -2.38
N HIS A 428 21.66 18.50 -2.36
CA HIS A 428 22.26 19.76 -1.87
C HIS A 428 21.96 20.09 -0.40
N ALA A 429 21.84 19.08 0.46
CA ALA A 429 21.68 19.26 1.91
C ALA A 429 23.04 19.43 2.60
N ASP A 430 23.08 20.15 3.73
CA ASP A 430 24.30 20.31 4.54
C ASP A 430 24.68 19.01 5.26
N SER A 431 23.68 18.24 5.72
CA SER A 431 23.87 16.86 6.15
C SER A 431 22.65 16.01 5.82
N LEU A 432 22.85 14.70 5.66
CA LEU A 432 21.80 13.71 5.41
C LEU A 432 22.07 12.49 6.29
N CYS A 433 21.08 12.10 7.09
CA CYS A 433 21.12 10.86 7.86
C CYS A 433 19.78 10.11 7.73
N PHE A 434 19.86 8.79 7.77
CA PHE A 434 18.71 7.89 7.78
C PHE A 434 18.62 7.21 9.14
N LEU A 435 17.41 6.82 9.54
CA LEU A 435 17.24 5.92 10.67
C LEU A 435 17.92 4.58 10.35
N SER A 436 18.64 4.00 11.32
CA SER A 436 19.20 2.66 11.14
C SER A 436 18.10 1.59 11.08
N ILE A 437 18.40 0.41 10.50
CA ILE A 437 17.45 -0.70 10.49
C ILE A 437 17.09 -1.13 11.91
N ASP A 438 18.07 -1.25 12.80
CA ASP A 438 17.82 -1.58 14.20
C ASP A 438 17.09 -0.45 14.94
N GLY A 439 17.33 0.81 14.57
CA GLY A 439 16.57 1.96 15.07
C GLY A 439 15.09 1.86 14.71
N LEU A 440 14.78 1.48 13.48
CA LEU A 440 13.40 1.24 13.06
C LEU A 440 12.73 0.12 13.87
N TYR A 441 13.42 -1.00 14.08
CA TYR A 441 12.93 -2.10 14.92
C TYR A 441 12.72 -1.65 16.39
N LYS A 442 13.64 -0.89 16.97
CA LYS A 442 13.49 -0.30 18.32
C LYS A 442 12.26 0.59 18.44
N ALA A 443 11.98 1.40 17.42
CA ALA A 443 10.79 2.25 17.40
C ALA A 443 9.47 1.45 17.33
N LEU A 444 9.53 0.22 16.81
CA LEU A 444 8.43 -0.75 16.78
C LEU A 444 8.32 -1.60 18.06
N GLY A 445 9.18 -1.36 19.06
CA GLY A 445 9.18 -2.09 20.33
C GLY A 445 10.06 -3.35 20.33
N GLU A 446 10.79 -3.62 19.26
CA GLU A 446 11.72 -4.75 19.16
C GLU A 446 13.10 -4.39 19.69
N ALA A 447 13.83 -5.35 20.26
CA ALA A 447 15.20 -5.08 20.72
C ALA A 447 16.17 -4.79 19.57
N LYS A 448 16.03 -5.55 18.47
CA LYS A 448 16.78 -5.44 17.21
C LYS A 448 16.12 -6.29 16.13
N ARG A 449 16.59 -6.17 14.88
CA ARG A 449 16.25 -7.11 13.81
C ARG A 449 16.85 -8.49 14.09
N ALA A 450 16.04 -9.55 13.96
CA ALA A 450 16.55 -10.92 14.01
C ALA A 450 17.25 -11.31 12.70
N ASP A 451 18.38 -12.04 12.79
CA ASP A 451 19.23 -12.35 11.64
C ASP A 451 18.65 -13.44 10.72
N ILE A 452 17.99 -14.45 11.29
CA ILE A 452 17.51 -15.64 10.56
C ILE A 452 16.02 -15.56 10.24
N ARG A 453 15.23 -14.93 11.13
CA ARG A 453 13.78 -14.78 11.00
C ARG A 453 13.37 -13.38 11.43
N PRO A 454 13.61 -12.37 10.57
CA PRO A 454 13.25 -10.99 10.86
C PRO A 454 11.76 -10.90 11.19
N GLN A 455 11.41 -10.09 12.17
CA GLN A 455 10.03 -9.94 12.64
C GLN A 455 9.11 -9.28 11.59
N TYR A 456 9.69 -8.54 10.65
CA TYR A 456 8.95 -7.82 9.60
C TYR A 456 9.52 -8.13 8.21
N CYS A 457 8.72 -7.87 7.17
CA CYS A 457 9.23 -7.74 5.81
C CYS A 457 9.88 -6.35 5.66
N ASP A 458 11.21 -6.35 5.62
CA ASP A 458 12.06 -5.16 5.42
C ASP A 458 12.88 -5.24 4.12
N ALA A 459 12.44 -6.07 3.18
CA ALA A 459 13.15 -6.36 1.93
C ALA A 459 13.51 -5.11 1.12
N CYS A 460 12.68 -4.06 1.16
CA CYS A 460 12.96 -2.78 0.50
C CYS A 460 14.25 -2.09 1.01
N PHE A 461 14.68 -2.39 2.23
CA PHE A 461 15.91 -1.90 2.84
C PHE A 461 17.05 -2.91 2.74
N THR A 462 16.76 -4.20 2.95
CA THR A 462 17.76 -5.25 3.18
C THR A 462 18.01 -6.16 1.97
N GLY A 463 17.03 -6.27 1.06
CA GLY A 463 17.02 -7.27 -0.01
C GLY A 463 16.66 -8.69 0.44
N ASP A 464 16.35 -8.90 1.72
CA ASP A 464 15.92 -10.19 2.29
C ASP A 464 14.40 -10.35 2.12
N TYR A 465 14.02 -10.89 0.96
CA TYR A 465 12.63 -11.16 0.59
C TYR A 465 12.10 -12.41 1.30
N PRO A 466 10.91 -12.36 1.92
CA PRO A 466 10.33 -13.48 2.66
C PRO A 466 9.74 -14.59 1.78
N THR A 467 9.62 -14.37 0.46
CA THR A 467 9.15 -15.37 -0.50
C THR A 467 10.12 -15.48 -1.68
N SER A 468 10.01 -16.57 -2.43
CA SER A 468 10.55 -16.62 -3.79
C SER A 468 9.95 -15.51 -4.66
N LEU A 469 10.78 -14.99 -5.56
CA LEU A 469 10.42 -13.97 -6.54
C LEU A 469 10.43 -14.59 -7.93
N THR A 470 9.69 -15.69 -8.11
CA THR A 470 9.77 -16.55 -9.29
C THR A 470 9.70 -15.79 -10.62
N ASP A 471 8.80 -14.81 -10.75
CA ASP A 471 8.71 -14.02 -11.99
C ASP A 471 9.94 -13.11 -12.23
N GLN A 472 10.56 -12.60 -11.15
CA GLN A 472 11.80 -11.82 -11.25
C GLN A 472 13.00 -12.70 -11.59
N ASP A 473 13.12 -13.84 -10.91
CA ASP A 473 14.21 -14.80 -11.13
C ASP A 473 14.19 -15.31 -12.58
N GLU A 474 13.02 -15.60 -13.14
CA GLU A 474 12.88 -16.00 -14.55
C GLU A 474 13.16 -14.85 -15.54
N ALA A 475 12.83 -13.61 -15.19
CA ALA A 475 13.11 -12.45 -16.05
C ALA A 475 14.62 -12.20 -16.16
N GLU A 476 15.36 -12.27 -15.05
CA GLU A 476 16.81 -12.08 -15.03
C GLU A 476 17.54 -13.12 -15.90
N VAL A 477 17.10 -14.38 -15.87
CA VAL A 477 17.67 -15.45 -16.71
C VAL A 477 17.44 -15.17 -18.20
N ARG A 478 16.27 -14.65 -18.57
CA ARG A 478 15.97 -14.33 -19.98
C ARG A 478 16.84 -13.18 -20.49
N ASP A 479 16.99 -12.12 -19.72
CA ASP A 479 17.84 -10.98 -20.08
C ASP A 479 19.31 -11.41 -20.26
N GLN A 480 19.82 -12.30 -19.39
CA GLN A 480 21.19 -12.84 -19.53
C GLN A 480 21.36 -13.66 -20.82
N LEU A 481 20.36 -14.45 -21.21
CA LEU A 481 20.39 -15.24 -22.44
C LEU A 481 20.30 -14.35 -23.70
N GLU A 482 19.48 -13.31 -23.67
CA GLU A 482 19.39 -12.32 -24.76
C GLU A 482 20.72 -11.59 -24.95
N LEU A 483 21.34 -11.13 -23.85
CA LEU A 483 22.68 -10.51 -23.86
C LEU A 483 23.79 -11.44 -24.39
N LEU A 484 23.68 -12.74 -24.14
CA LEU A 484 24.61 -13.73 -24.70
C LEU A 484 24.36 -13.96 -26.20
N SER A 485 23.11 -13.94 -26.65
CA SER A 485 22.76 -14.10 -28.06
C SER A 485 23.21 -12.91 -28.92
N GLU A 486 23.19 -11.69 -28.38
CA GLU A 486 23.68 -10.49 -29.07
C GLU A 486 25.22 -10.43 -29.17
N ARG A 487 25.94 -11.17 -28.33
CA ARG A 487 27.42 -11.27 -28.35
C ARG A 487 27.94 -12.38 -29.27
N VAL A 488 27.06 -13.25 -29.77
CA VAL A 488 27.39 -14.27 -30.76
C VAL A 488 26.89 -13.80 -32.14
N VAL A 489 27.46 -12.69 -32.63
CA VAL A 489 27.35 -12.24 -34.03
C VAL A 489 28.71 -11.76 -34.50
#